data_AF-A0A9D6W2G6-F1
#
_entry.id   AF-A0A9D6W2G6-F1
#
_cell.length_a   1.000
_cell.length_b   1.000
_cell.length_c   1.000
_cell.angle_alpha   90.00
_cell.angle_beta   90.00
_cell.angle_gamma   90.00
#
_symmetry.space_group_name_H-M   'P 1'
#
loop_
_entity.id
_entity.type
_entity.pdbx_description
1 polymer ?
#
loop_
_entity_poly.entity_id
_entity_poly.type
_entity_poly.pdbx_seq_one_letter_code
_entity_poly.pdbx_strand_id
1 'polypeptide(L)'
;MTTRTLARLSALFLAATALPACGGGEDGYDRNAPWGAISMTTRWETDLIRLDGTHGIFTGSLDQQTIGGTTFTRYLLQSDINSADVMFAPFPLEADDGIVSFGGIHNSDGVLIEPVGPLTIDILPDVGVPTALTGTVNIMTPPMTAPVTVTLDATYTLVSTDASAESSMGLVHGCRHYSATGSVSGAGLPAALSGVPLNVQVWYHPSLGFVRYELPELGLGGDLRGTWDLDDAAGEFGSIRKVGIIEAGNPTFELDTYDLHGAFDADKNTHAKMLLELRWVDEDRARTGPEPGYPAVDIEFGTVMGIFPATMVESPVSIFHPEENGQGYKYWIGFVDEAARNEPGSDGIAYHVSVQADTDITPPLRATARIYYRRLP
;
A
#
# COMPACT_ATOMS: atom_id res chain seq x y z
N MET A 1 49.29 -6.53 10.09
CA MET A 1 49.79 -6.87 8.73
C MET A 1 48.73 -7.74 8.09
N THR A 2 48.07 -7.44 6.97
CA THR A 2 48.13 -6.37 5.94
C THR A 2 46.83 -6.58 5.14
N THR A 3 45.88 -5.65 5.10
CA THR A 3 45.75 -4.53 4.15
C THR A 3 45.72 -4.92 2.66
N ARG A 4 44.50 -4.89 2.11
CA ARG A 4 44.02 -4.29 0.84
C ARG A 4 44.75 -4.57 -0.48
N THR A 5 43.95 -4.94 -1.48
CA THR A 5 43.77 -4.24 -2.79
C THR A 5 42.50 -4.87 -3.41
N LEU A 6 41.34 -4.24 -3.64
CA LEU A 6 40.90 -2.91 -4.07
C LEU A 6 41.29 -2.52 -5.51
N ALA A 7 40.24 -2.44 -6.34
CA ALA A 7 39.98 -1.56 -7.49
C ALA A 7 40.54 -1.91 -8.88
N ARG A 8 39.58 -2.05 -9.82
CA ARG A 8 39.35 -1.23 -11.03
C ARG A 8 38.17 -1.88 -11.79
N LEU A 9 36.96 -1.35 -11.94
CA LEU A 9 36.42 0.00 -12.17
C LEU A 9 36.70 0.53 -13.57
N SER A 10 35.65 0.52 -14.41
CA SER A 10 35.33 1.38 -15.56
C SER A 10 33.93 0.93 -16.04
N ALA A 11 32.81 1.47 -15.54
CA ALA A 11 32.18 2.77 -15.86
C ALA A 11 31.62 2.86 -17.29
N LEU A 12 30.28 2.88 -17.45
CA LEU A 12 29.54 4.02 -18.02
C LEU A 12 28.00 3.83 -17.95
N PHE A 13 27.35 4.73 -17.19
CA PHE A 13 26.01 5.32 -17.33
C PHE A 13 24.72 4.45 -17.33
N LEU A 14 23.91 4.61 -16.29
CA LEU A 14 22.70 5.42 -16.42
C LEU A 14 22.49 6.25 -15.15
N ALA A 15 22.63 7.57 -15.29
CA ALA A 15 22.05 8.51 -14.36
C ALA A 15 20.53 8.50 -14.60
N ALA A 16 19.75 7.97 -13.67
CA ALA A 16 18.39 8.43 -13.47
C ALA A 16 18.43 9.54 -12.43
N THR A 17 19.14 10.63 -12.76
CA THR A 17 18.74 11.93 -12.23
C THR A 17 17.29 12.13 -12.65
N ALA A 18 16.45 12.52 -11.70
CA ALA A 18 15.24 13.27 -11.95
C ALA A 18 15.46 14.18 -13.16
N LEU A 19 14.88 13.81 -14.30
CA LEU A 19 14.70 14.72 -15.40
C LEU A 19 13.48 15.54 -15.02
N PRO A 20 13.61 16.85 -14.71
CA PRO A 20 12.50 17.74 -15.01
C PRO A 20 12.27 17.59 -16.51
N ALA A 21 11.14 17.00 -16.88
CA ALA A 21 10.67 16.99 -18.25
C ALA A 21 10.44 18.44 -18.69
N CYS A 22 11.50 19.11 -19.16
CA CYS A 22 11.36 20.28 -20.00
C CYS A 22 10.96 19.80 -21.39
N GLY A 23 9.64 19.63 -21.56
CA GLY A 23 8.97 19.32 -22.81
C GLY A 23 7.58 19.95 -22.80
N GLY A 24 7.54 21.26 -23.10
CA GLY A 24 6.41 21.99 -23.67
C GLY A 24 4.99 21.65 -23.22
N GLY A 25 4.54 22.35 -22.17
CA GLY A 25 3.17 22.85 -22.01
C GLY A 25 2.05 21.81 -21.93
N GLU A 26 1.76 21.31 -20.73
CA GLU A 26 0.45 20.78 -20.32
C GLU A 26 0.52 20.43 -18.82
N ASP A 27 -0.22 21.18 -18.00
CA ASP A 27 -0.80 20.90 -16.67
C ASP A 27 -0.05 20.11 -15.56
N GLY A 28 1.26 19.88 -15.67
CA GLY A 28 2.07 19.31 -14.58
C GLY A 28 1.88 17.81 -14.31
N TYR A 29 1.08 17.11 -15.10
CA TYR A 29 0.88 15.67 -15.01
C TYR A 29 2.01 14.88 -15.68
N ASP A 30 2.72 14.06 -14.93
CA ASP A 30 3.65 13.06 -15.46
C ASP A 30 2.95 11.69 -15.55
N ARG A 31 2.57 11.30 -16.77
CA ARG A 31 1.96 10.00 -17.05
C ARG A 31 2.82 8.81 -16.64
N ASN A 32 4.13 9.00 -16.59
CA ASN A 32 5.10 7.95 -16.26
C ASN A 32 5.52 8.02 -14.78
N ALA A 33 4.87 8.85 -13.96
CA ALA A 33 5.20 8.92 -12.54
C ALA A 33 4.90 7.57 -11.87
N PRO A 34 5.77 7.09 -10.96
CA PRO A 34 5.58 5.85 -10.23
C PRO A 34 4.38 5.91 -9.30
N TRP A 35 4.01 4.80 -8.66
CA TRP A 35 2.83 4.71 -7.77
C TRP A 35 2.76 5.91 -6.84
N GLY A 36 3.86 6.24 -6.14
CA GLY A 36 4.02 7.44 -5.30
C GLY A 36 3.89 7.14 -3.81
N ALA A 37 4.17 8.14 -2.95
CA ALA A 37 4.05 7.96 -1.51
C ALA A 37 2.58 7.87 -1.06
N ILE A 38 2.36 7.24 0.11
CA ILE A 38 1.07 7.19 0.80
C ILE A 38 0.63 8.60 1.18
N SER A 39 -0.65 8.88 0.99
CA SER A 39 -1.34 10.14 1.33
C SER A 39 -2.44 9.89 2.36
N MET A 40 -3.02 10.94 2.96
CA MET A 40 -4.17 10.80 3.87
C MET A 40 -5.43 10.25 3.19
N THR A 41 -5.50 10.28 1.86
CA THR A 41 -6.60 9.77 1.04
C THR A 41 -6.39 8.33 0.61
N THR A 42 -5.23 7.75 0.96
CA THR A 42 -4.92 6.35 0.70
C THR A 42 -5.75 5.43 1.59
N ARG A 43 -6.27 4.38 0.96
CA ARG A 43 -6.96 3.25 1.57
C ARG A 43 -6.29 1.96 1.13
N TRP A 44 -6.53 0.88 1.87
CA TRP A 44 -5.97 -0.43 1.53
C TRP A 44 -6.94 -1.54 1.89
N GLU A 45 -6.71 -2.70 1.28
CA GLU A 45 -7.34 -3.96 1.62
C GLU A 45 -6.25 -4.92 2.10
N THR A 46 -6.49 -5.59 3.21
CA THR A 46 -5.56 -6.56 3.79
C THR A 46 -6.29 -7.84 4.16
N ASP A 47 -5.67 -8.99 3.90
CA ASP A 47 -6.10 -10.26 4.48
C ASP A 47 -5.42 -10.43 5.85
N LEU A 48 -6.21 -10.65 6.90
CA LEU A 48 -5.73 -10.82 8.26
C LEU A 48 -6.07 -12.21 8.79
N ILE A 49 -5.07 -12.84 9.41
CA ILE A 49 -5.23 -14.06 10.19
C ILE A 49 -5.56 -13.66 11.63
N ARG A 50 -6.72 -14.10 12.11
CA ARG A 50 -7.21 -13.86 13.47
C ARG A 50 -6.65 -14.90 14.45
N LEU A 51 -6.78 -14.62 15.75
CA LEU A 51 -6.31 -15.51 16.84
C LEU A 51 -6.96 -16.92 16.79
N ASP A 52 -8.14 -17.05 16.19
CA ASP A 52 -8.83 -18.33 16.00
C ASP A 52 -8.40 -19.06 14.72
N GLY A 53 -7.42 -18.52 13.98
CA GLY A 53 -6.92 -19.03 12.71
C GLY A 53 -7.81 -18.72 11.51
N THR A 54 -8.90 -17.96 11.69
CA THR A 54 -9.74 -17.56 10.55
C THR A 54 -9.12 -16.40 9.79
N HIS A 55 -9.35 -16.40 8.48
CA HIS A 55 -8.99 -15.30 7.58
C HIS A 55 -10.14 -14.30 7.47
N GLY A 56 -9.80 -13.04 7.33
CA GLY A 56 -10.77 -11.98 7.11
C GLY A 56 -10.17 -10.84 6.32
N ILE A 57 -10.94 -10.32 5.37
CA ILE A 57 -10.57 -9.14 4.62
C ILE A 57 -10.96 -7.90 5.44
N PHE A 58 -10.02 -6.98 5.58
CA PHE A 58 -10.22 -5.70 6.25
C PHE A 58 -9.90 -4.56 5.30
N THR A 59 -10.73 -3.54 5.34
CA THR A 59 -10.49 -2.28 4.64
C THR A 59 -9.85 -1.30 5.61
N GLY A 60 -8.74 -0.73 5.22
CA GLY A 60 -8.07 0.30 5.99
C GLY A 60 -8.19 1.70 5.41
N SER A 61 -8.06 2.67 6.28
CA SER A 61 -8.07 4.10 5.96
C SER A 61 -7.20 4.88 6.95
N LEU A 62 -6.88 6.12 6.59
CA LEU A 62 -6.12 7.03 7.43
C LEU A 62 -7.02 8.12 8.00
N ASP A 63 -6.76 8.45 9.25
CA ASP A 63 -7.38 9.57 9.96
C ASP A 63 -6.34 10.20 10.89
N GLN A 64 -6.69 11.26 11.60
CA GLN A 64 -5.82 11.90 12.58
C GLN A 64 -6.45 11.92 13.96
N GLN A 65 -5.62 11.72 14.99
CA GLN A 65 -6.02 11.79 16.38
C GLN A 65 -4.98 12.53 17.20
N THR A 66 -5.42 13.50 18.00
CA THR A 66 -4.53 14.25 18.89
C THR A 66 -4.57 13.66 20.30
N ILE A 67 -3.41 13.20 20.79
CA ILE A 67 -3.22 12.64 22.13
C ILE A 67 -2.12 13.43 22.81
N GLY A 68 -2.39 13.99 24.00
CA GLY A 68 -1.38 14.70 24.77
C GLY A 68 -0.73 15.89 24.03
N GLY A 69 -1.44 16.50 23.08
CA GLY A 69 -0.93 17.61 22.26
C GLY A 69 -0.12 17.19 21.02
N THR A 70 0.09 15.89 20.79
CA THR A 70 0.71 15.35 19.58
C THR A 70 -0.38 14.80 18.66
N THR A 71 -0.35 15.17 17.38
CA THR A 71 -1.25 14.64 16.36
C THR A 71 -0.61 13.39 15.74
N PHE A 72 -1.28 12.26 15.93
CA PHE A 72 -0.93 10.98 15.33
C PHE A 72 -1.79 10.73 14.10
N THR A 73 -1.20 10.11 13.09
CA THR A 73 -1.96 9.47 12.03
C THR A 73 -2.42 8.11 12.52
N ARG A 74 -3.73 7.90 12.42
CA ARG A 74 -4.42 6.68 12.80
C ARG A 74 -4.63 5.82 11.56
N TYR A 75 -3.97 4.68 11.52
CA TYR A 75 -4.19 3.62 10.53
C TYR A 75 -5.34 2.76 11.01
N LEU A 76 -6.53 3.02 10.50
CA LEU A 76 -7.72 2.24 10.80
C LEU A 76 -7.74 0.97 9.96
N LEU A 77 -8.21 -0.11 10.55
CA LEU A 77 -8.58 -1.37 9.90
C LEU A 77 -10.01 -1.67 10.31
N GLN A 78 -10.89 -1.86 9.33
CA GLN A 78 -12.32 -2.06 9.57
C GLN A 78 -12.82 -3.29 8.81
N SER A 79 -13.74 -4.01 9.46
CA SER A 79 -14.58 -5.06 8.91
C SER A 79 -16.01 -4.84 9.38
N ASP A 80 -16.95 -5.64 8.89
CA ASP A 80 -18.38 -5.53 9.25
C ASP A 80 -18.66 -5.66 10.76
N ILE A 81 -17.78 -6.34 11.50
CA ILE A 81 -17.99 -6.66 12.92
C ILE A 81 -16.97 -5.99 13.83
N ASN A 82 -15.74 -5.77 13.34
CA ASN A 82 -14.62 -5.35 14.17
C ASN A 82 -13.84 -4.22 13.51
N SER A 83 -13.32 -3.31 14.33
CA SER A 83 -12.34 -2.29 13.92
C SER A 83 -11.12 -2.33 14.82
N ALA A 84 -9.95 -2.10 14.26
CA ALA A 84 -8.73 -1.83 14.99
C ALA A 84 -8.07 -0.58 14.44
N ASP A 85 -7.28 0.10 15.26
CA ASP A 85 -6.43 1.18 14.79
C ASP A 85 -5.07 1.15 15.44
N VAL A 86 -4.07 1.57 14.68
CA VAL A 86 -2.71 1.79 15.16
C VAL A 86 -2.28 3.21 14.82
N MET A 87 -1.64 3.88 15.78
CA MET A 87 -1.32 5.30 15.68
C MET A 87 0.19 5.53 15.62
N PHE A 88 0.62 6.36 14.65
CA PHE A 88 2.02 6.73 14.45
C PHE A 88 2.16 8.22 14.09
N ALA A 89 3.29 8.83 14.45
CA ALA A 89 3.67 10.18 14.05
C ALA A 89 5.19 10.28 13.83
N PRO A 90 5.70 11.04 12.86
CA PRO A 90 4.97 11.86 11.89
C PRO A 90 4.35 11.01 10.76
N PHE A 91 3.62 11.67 9.86
CA PHE A 91 3.12 11.07 8.63
C PHE A 91 3.54 11.92 7.41
N PRO A 92 3.98 11.30 6.30
CA PRO A 92 4.27 9.87 6.14
C PRO A 92 5.37 9.40 7.12
N LEU A 93 5.44 8.10 7.41
CA LEU A 93 6.36 7.58 8.45
C LEU A 93 7.83 7.92 8.19
N GLU A 94 8.17 8.20 6.92
CA GLU A 94 9.53 8.54 6.47
C GLU A 94 9.75 10.03 6.22
N ALA A 95 8.87 10.91 6.68
CA ALA A 95 8.93 12.33 6.34
C ALA A 95 10.22 13.04 6.79
N ASP A 96 10.90 12.54 7.84
CA ASP A 96 12.04 13.20 8.49
C ASP A 96 13.29 12.30 8.58
N ASP A 97 13.64 11.88 9.80
CA ASP A 97 14.85 11.14 10.17
C ASP A 97 14.59 9.64 10.41
N GLY A 98 13.37 9.18 10.14
CA GLY A 98 12.92 7.83 10.45
C GLY A 98 12.54 7.62 11.91
N ILE A 99 12.51 8.67 12.76
CA ILE A 99 12.03 8.51 14.13
C ILE A 99 10.51 8.67 14.19
N VAL A 100 9.83 7.57 14.55
CA VAL A 100 8.38 7.49 14.64
C VAL A 100 7.95 7.32 16.09
N SER A 101 7.04 8.16 16.56
CA SER A 101 6.33 8.00 17.83
C SER A 101 5.14 7.05 17.65
N PHE A 102 5.08 6.01 18.48
CA PHE A 102 3.93 5.13 18.59
C PHE A 102 2.89 5.75 19.53
N GLY A 103 1.65 5.89 19.04
CA GLY A 103 0.53 6.48 19.79
C GLY A 103 -0.35 5.44 20.51
N GLY A 104 -0.31 4.18 20.08
CA GLY A 104 -1.09 3.09 20.67
C GLY A 104 -1.78 2.20 19.63
N ILE A 105 -2.39 1.12 20.13
CA ILE A 105 -3.28 0.21 19.39
C ILE A 105 -4.60 0.11 20.13
N HIS A 106 -5.71 0.30 19.42
CA HIS A 106 -7.07 0.11 19.93
C HIS A 106 -7.82 -0.88 19.06
N ASN A 107 -8.76 -1.62 19.65
CA ASN A 107 -9.77 -2.31 18.85
C ASN A 107 -11.17 -2.27 19.50
N SER A 108 -12.18 -2.56 18.69
CA SER A 108 -13.59 -2.63 19.11
C SER A 108 -13.88 -3.75 20.11
N ASP A 109 -13.00 -4.75 20.19
CA ASP A 109 -13.12 -5.87 21.12
C ASP A 109 -12.59 -5.53 22.52
N GLY A 110 -12.10 -4.31 22.76
CA GLY A 110 -11.60 -3.85 24.05
C GLY A 110 -10.12 -4.14 24.29
N VAL A 111 -9.34 -4.40 23.24
CA VAL A 111 -7.88 -4.39 23.29
C VAL A 111 -7.40 -2.94 23.27
N LEU A 112 -6.52 -2.62 24.22
CA LEU A 112 -5.88 -1.33 24.40
C LEU A 112 -4.40 -1.57 24.65
N ILE A 113 -3.54 -0.93 23.87
CA ILE A 113 -2.10 -0.85 24.13
C ILE A 113 -1.70 0.61 23.96
N GLU A 114 -1.47 1.32 25.06
CA GLU A 114 -1.09 2.75 25.03
C GLU A 114 0.24 2.96 25.77
N PRO A 115 1.19 3.71 25.21
CA PRO A 115 2.40 4.01 25.93
C PRO A 115 2.15 5.04 27.06
N VAL A 116 2.78 4.85 28.22
CA VAL A 116 2.64 5.75 29.39
C VAL A 116 3.46 7.04 29.22
N GLY A 117 4.42 7.03 28.29
CA GLY A 117 5.22 8.18 27.85
C GLY A 117 5.55 8.05 26.37
N PRO A 118 6.41 8.91 25.80
CA PRO A 118 6.77 8.78 24.38
C PRO A 118 7.49 7.45 24.14
N LEU A 119 6.91 6.58 23.31
CA LEU A 119 7.55 5.39 22.78
C LEU A 119 7.96 5.71 21.33
N THR A 120 9.26 5.80 21.09
CA THR A 120 9.81 6.15 19.76
C THR A 120 10.52 4.95 19.16
N ILE A 121 10.42 4.83 17.84
CA ILE A 121 10.97 3.75 17.04
C ILE A 121 11.75 4.41 15.91
N ASP A 122 13.01 4.02 15.74
CA ASP A 122 13.78 4.36 14.55
C ASP A 122 13.42 3.35 13.46
N ILE A 123 12.76 3.80 12.40
CA ILE A 123 12.39 2.97 11.24
C ILE A 123 13.46 3.03 10.14
N LEU A 124 14.58 3.73 10.36
CA LEU A 124 15.74 3.75 9.47
C LEU A 124 17.05 3.41 10.22
N PRO A 125 17.08 2.40 11.12
CA PRO A 125 18.32 2.06 11.81
C PRO A 125 19.30 1.42 10.83
N ASP A 126 20.56 1.33 11.22
CA ASP A 126 21.56 0.61 10.43
C ASP A 126 21.16 -0.86 10.20
N VAL A 127 21.24 -1.30 8.95
CA VAL A 127 20.87 -2.67 8.56
C VAL A 127 21.69 -3.70 9.35
N GLY A 128 21.00 -4.67 9.95
CA GLY A 128 21.60 -5.75 10.73
C GLY A 128 22.03 -5.35 12.14
N VAL A 129 21.80 -4.12 12.58
CA VAL A 129 22.12 -3.65 13.92
C VAL A 129 20.89 -3.81 14.83
N PRO A 130 20.98 -4.60 15.92
CA PRO A 130 19.91 -4.69 16.90
C PRO A 130 19.74 -3.38 17.67
N THR A 131 18.51 -2.88 17.70
CA THR A 131 18.11 -1.66 18.41
C THR A 131 17.14 -2.02 19.53
N ALA A 132 17.48 -1.63 20.75
CA ALA A 132 16.62 -1.85 21.92
C ALA A 132 15.40 -0.91 21.86
N LEU A 133 14.23 -1.46 22.19
CA LEU A 133 12.98 -0.75 22.38
C LEU A 133 12.47 -1.10 23.77
N THR A 134 12.67 -0.18 24.71
CA THR A 134 12.21 -0.34 26.09
C THR A 134 11.21 0.76 26.42
N GLY A 135 10.19 0.42 27.20
CA GLY A 135 9.16 1.39 27.57
C GLY A 135 8.15 0.83 28.55
N THR A 136 7.20 1.68 28.91
CA THR A 136 6.06 1.30 29.75
C THR A 136 4.79 1.49 28.96
N VAL A 137 3.95 0.46 28.92
CA VAL A 137 2.67 0.47 28.20
C VAL A 137 1.54 0.06 29.14
N ASN A 138 0.37 0.66 28.96
CA ASN A 138 -0.87 0.21 29.54
C ASN A 138 -1.49 -0.81 28.59
N ILE A 139 -1.78 -2.02 29.09
CA ILE A 139 -2.44 -3.08 28.33
C ILE A 139 -3.80 -3.37 28.94
N MET A 140 -4.84 -3.44 28.11
CA MET A 140 -6.13 -4.01 28.43
C MET A 140 -6.50 -5.02 27.35
N THR A 141 -6.97 -6.20 27.75
CA THR A 141 -7.52 -7.21 26.84
C THR A 141 -8.69 -7.87 27.55
N PRO A 142 -9.77 -8.30 26.86
CA PRO A 142 -10.79 -9.10 27.51
C PRO A 142 -10.19 -10.36 28.14
N PRO A 143 -10.61 -10.76 29.36
CA PRO A 143 -11.72 -10.22 30.16
C PRO A 143 -11.29 -9.18 31.22
N MET A 144 -10.13 -8.52 31.07
CA MET A 144 -9.65 -7.52 32.03
C MET A 144 -10.67 -6.38 32.17
N THR A 145 -10.88 -5.91 33.40
CA THR A 145 -11.84 -4.84 33.71
C THR A 145 -11.18 -3.45 33.86
N ALA A 146 -9.84 -3.41 33.84
CA ALA A 146 -9.05 -2.19 33.87
C ALA A 146 -7.70 -2.42 33.18
N PRO A 147 -7.09 -1.37 32.59
CA PRO A 147 -5.74 -1.45 32.05
C PRO A 147 -4.71 -1.78 33.14
N VAL A 148 -3.68 -2.54 32.76
CA VAL A 148 -2.53 -2.86 33.61
C VAL A 148 -1.28 -2.25 32.99
N THR A 149 -0.50 -1.56 33.81
CA THR A 149 0.78 -0.98 33.39
C THR A 149 1.88 -2.04 33.42
N VAL A 150 2.57 -2.23 32.31
CA VAL A 150 3.62 -3.25 32.13
C VAL A 150 4.86 -2.65 31.50
N THR A 151 5.99 -3.31 31.70
CA THR A 151 7.25 -2.98 31.02
C THR A 151 7.36 -3.79 29.73
N LEU A 152 7.61 -3.07 28.63
CA LEU A 152 8.01 -3.61 27.35
C LEU A 152 9.54 -3.67 27.30
N ASP A 153 10.08 -4.86 27.02
CA ASP A 153 11.49 -5.05 26.72
C ASP A 153 11.59 -5.80 25.39
N ALA A 154 11.96 -5.09 24.34
CA ALA A 154 12.06 -5.60 22.99
C ALA A 154 13.35 -5.16 22.32
N THR A 155 13.75 -5.89 21.30
CA THR A 155 14.83 -5.56 20.39
C THR A 155 14.35 -5.79 18.98
N TYR A 156 14.58 -4.83 18.09
CA TYR A 156 14.25 -4.97 16.67
C TYR A 156 15.47 -4.72 15.80
N THR A 157 15.42 -5.17 14.56
CA THR A 157 16.50 -5.05 13.58
C THR A 157 15.90 -4.81 12.21
N LEU A 158 16.39 -3.79 11.50
CA LEU A 158 16.17 -3.67 10.05
C LEU A 158 17.05 -4.73 9.36
N VAL A 159 16.42 -5.75 8.81
CA VAL A 159 17.09 -6.90 8.17
C VAL A 159 17.54 -6.56 6.75
N SER A 160 16.71 -5.82 6.01
CA SER A 160 16.99 -5.40 4.63
C SER A 160 16.19 -4.16 4.28
N THR A 161 16.73 -3.31 3.40
CA THR A 161 16.04 -2.15 2.80
C THR A 161 15.46 -2.44 1.42
N ASP A 162 15.72 -3.64 0.88
CA ASP A 162 15.33 -4.07 -0.46
C ASP A 162 14.94 -5.55 -0.42
N ALA A 163 14.08 -5.88 0.52
CA ALA A 163 13.48 -7.21 0.63
C ALA A 163 12.27 -7.32 -0.32
N SER A 164 11.98 -8.57 -0.68
CA SER A 164 10.70 -8.92 -1.29
C SER A 164 9.81 -9.58 -0.25
N ALA A 165 8.51 -9.32 -0.32
CA ALA A 165 7.49 -9.90 0.55
C ALA A 165 6.40 -10.54 -0.31
N GLU A 166 6.10 -11.82 -0.07
CA GLU A 166 4.91 -12.42 -0.67
C GLU A 166 3.66 -11.85 0.01
N SER A 167 2.70 -11.38 -0.77
CA SER A 167 1.37 -11.01 -0.29
C SER A 167 0.30 -11.57 -1.22
N SER A 168 -0.96 -11.32 -0.89
CA SER A 168 -2.11 -11.57 -1.76
C SER A 168 -1.98 -10.87 -3.12
N MET A 169 -1.17 -9.79 -3.20
CA MET A 169 -0.84 -9.12 -4.47
C MET A 169 0.27 -9.79 -5.29
N GLY A 170 0.80 -10.92 -4.82
CA GLY A 170 2.00 -11.55 -5.33
C GLY A 170 3.25 -11.03 -4.62
N LEU A 171 4.41 -11.25 -5.24
CA LEU A 171 5.68 -10.78 -4.69
C LEU A 171 5.81 -9.26 -4.87
N VAL A 172 5.89 -8.54 -3.75
CA VAL A 172 6.12 -7.09 -3.67
C VAL A 172 7.60 -6.85 -3.35
N HIS A 173 8.28 -6.06 -4.17
CA HIS A 173 9.71 -5.75 -4.04
C HIS A 173 9.93 -4.43 -3.29
N GLY A 174 11.20 -4.05 -3.03
CA GLY A 174 11.54 -2.75 -2.44
C GLY A 174 11.08 -2.55 -0.98
N CYS A 175 10.73 -3.62 -0.27
CA CYS A 175 10.28 -3.54 1.10
C CYS A 175 11.46 -3.39 2.07
N ARG A 176 11.24 -2.65 3.14
CA ARG A 176 12.04 -2.76 4.35
C ARG A 176 11.52 -3.92 5.19
N HIS A 177 12.40 -4.85 5.51
CA HIS A 177 12.09 -6.01 6.35
C HIS A 177 12.64 -5.80 7.76
N TYR A 178 11.77 -5.87 8.76
CA TYR A 178 12.11 -5.78 10.17
C TYR A 178 11.84 -7.10 10.87
N SER A 179 12.73 -7.47 11.79
CA SER A 179 12.55 -8.56 12.73
C SER A 179 12.62 -7.98 14.14
N ALA A 180 11.64 -8.30 14.98
CA ALA A 180 11.63 -7.89 16.38
C ALA A 180 11.39 -9.09 17.30
N THR A 181 12.07 -9.08 18.45
CA THR A 181 11.89 -10.05 19.52
C THR A 181 11.68 -9.30 20.82
N GLY A 182 10.71 -9.70 21.64
CA GLY A 182 10.51 -9.03 22.92
C GLY A 182 9.64 -9.79 23.89
N SER A 183 9.46 -9.20 25.06
CA SER A 183 8.54 -9.70 26.07
C SER A 183 7.89 -8.53 26.81
N VAL A 184 6.70 -8.80 27.35
CA VAL A 184 6.02 -7.89 28.27
C VAL A 184 6.02 -8.50 29.67
N SER A 185 6.31 -7.68 30.67
CA SER A 185 6.35 -8.12 32.07
C SER A 185 5.68 -7.12 33.00
N GLY A 186 4.94 -7.63 33.99
CA GLY A 186 4.17 -6.81 34.91
C GLY A 186 3.15 -7.63 35.69
N ALA A 187 2.82 -7.17 36.90
CA ALA A 187 1.80 -7.81 37.72
C ALA A 187 0.42 -7.59 37.09
N GLY A 188 -0.38 -8.65 36.95
CA GLY A 188 -1.74 -8.56 36.40
C GLY A 188 -1.87 -8.84 34.90
N LEU A 189 -0.76 -9.15 34.21
CA LEU A 189 -0.83 -9.68 32.84
C LEU A 189 -1.52 -11.05 32.80
N PRO A 190 -2.39 -11.33 31.82
CA PRO A 190 -2.85 -12.68 31.54
C PRO A 190 -1.66 -13.62 31.33
N ALA A 191 -1.80 -14.88 31.78
CA ALA A 191 -0.75 -15.90 31.61
C ALA A 191 -0.38 -16.13 30.13
N ALA A 192 -1.30 -15.83 29.20
CA ALA A 192 -1.07 -15.91 27.77
C ALA A 192 -0.09 -14.83 27.23
N LEU A 193 0.15 -13.76 27.98
CA LEU A 193 1.05 -12.66 27.59
C LEU A 193 2.27 -12.55 28.48
N SER A 194 2.18 -13.01 29.74
CA SER A 194 3.27 -12.90 30.71
C SER A 194 4.44 -13.82 30.37
N GLY A 195 5.59 -13.24 30.02
CA GLY A 195 6.83 -13.99 29.76
C GLY A 195 6.84 -14.80 28.46
N VAL A 196 5.85 -14.62 27.59
CA VAL A 196 5.85 -15.20 26.25
C VAL A 196 6.79 -14.37 25.36
N PRO A 197 7.85 -14.97 24.78
CA PRO A 197 8.66 -14.28 23.80
C PRO A 197 7.82 -14.07 22.53
N LEU A 198 7.75 -12.82 22.07
CA LEU A 198 7.04 -12.44 20.85
C LEU A 198 8.06 -12.24 19.74
N ASN A 199 7.88 -12.94 18.62
CA ASN A 199 8.70 -12.74 17.42
C ASN A 199 7.84 -12.11 16.33
N VAL A 200 8.13 -10.86 15.99
CA VAL A 200 7.38 -10.11 14.97
C VAL A 200 8.25 -9.98 13.72
N GLN A 201 7.68 -10.26 12.56
CA GLN A 201 8.26 -9.89 11.26
C GLN A 201 7.36 -8.85 10.60
N VAL A 202 7.94 -7.81 10.00
CA VAL A 202 7.20 -6.75 9.32
C VAL A 202 7.88 -6.38 8.02
N TRP A 203 7.11 -6.27 6.94
CA TRP A 203 7.54 -5.72 5.66
C TRP A 203 6.76 -4.46 5.38
N TYR A 204 7.50 -3.36 5.19
CA TYR A 204 6.96 -2.04 4.91
C TYR A 204 7.52 -1.51 3.60
N HIS A 205 6.66 -1.07 2.70
CA HIS A 205 7.04 -0.42 1.45
C HIS A 205 6.78 1.08 1.53
N PRO A 206 7.73 1.96 1.16
CA PRO A 206 7.56 3.41 1.26
C PRO A 206 6.33 3.97 0.51
N SER A 207 5.93 3.30 -0.57
CA SER A 207 4.81 3.71 -1.42
C SER A 207 3.49 2.96 -1.15
N LEU A 208 3.54 1.79 -0.51
CA LEU A 208 2.36 0.94 -0.30
C LEU A 208 1.99 0.75 1.18
N GLY A 209 2.89 1.10 2.10
CA GLY A 209 2.68 0.96 3.54
C GLY A 209 3.06 -0.43 4.03
N PHE A 210 2.33 -0.94 5.03
CA PHE A 210 2.52 -2.29 5.52
C PHE A 210 2.11 -3.31 4.45
N VAL A 211 3.07 -4.11 3.99
CA VAL A 211 2.87 -5.12 2.95
C VAL A 211 2.58 -6.48 3.54
N ARG A 212 3.28 -6.84 4.62
CA ARG A 212 3.11 -8.11 5.33
C ARG A 212 3.54 -7.95 6.77
N TYR A 213 2.91 -8.69 7.67
CA TYR A 213 3.42 -8.90 9.01
C TYR A 213 3.10 -10.29 9.52
N GLU A 214 3.91 -10.77 10.46
CA GLU A 214 3.75 -12.09 11.08
C GLU A 214 4.06 -12.01 12.56
N LEU A 215 3.25 -12.69 13.35
CA LEU A 215 3.47 -12.93 14.77
C LEU A 215 3.13 -14.39 15.09
N PRO A 216 4.04 -15.33 14.74
CA PRO A 216 3.74 -16.77 14.68
C PRO A 216 3.31 -17.37 16.00
N GLU A 217 3.83 -16.88 17.13
CA GLU A 217 3.50 -17.41 18.46
C GLU A 217 2.03 -17.19 18.83
N LEU A 218 1.39 -16.19 18.23
CA LEU A 218 -0.03 -15.90 18.39
C LEU A 218 -0.87 -16.41 17.20
N GLY A 219 -0.24 -17.03 16.20
CA GLY A 219 -0.90 -17.40 14.95
C GLY A 219 -1.46 -16.20 14.19
N LEU A 220 -0.91 -15.01 14.43
CA LEU A 220 -1.37 -13.77 13.80
C LEU A 220 -0.49 -13.45 12.60
N GLY A 221 -1.10 -12.84 11.60
CA GLY A 221 -0.40 -12.33 10.45
C GLY A 221 -1.37 -11.60 9.54
N GLY A 222 -0.83 -10.99 8.50
CA GLY A 222 -1.64 -10.41 7.46
C GLY A 222 -0.78 -9.85 6.35
N ASP A 223 -1.41 -9.61 5.22
CA ASP A 223 -0.73 -9.11 4.04
C ASP A 223 -1.62 -8.18 3.21
N LEU A 224 -0.96 -7.36 2.39
CA LEU A 224 -1.59 -6.37 1.54
C LEU A 224 -2.17 -7.03 0.29
N ARG A 225 -3.44 -6.74 0.04
CA ARG A 225 -4.24 -7.27 -1.07
C ARG A 225 -4.59 -6.22 -2.12
N GLY A 226 -4.58 -4.95 -1.74
CA GLY A 226 -4.77 -3.83 -2.66
C GLY A 226 -4.60 -2.49 -1.95
N THR A 227 -4.38 -1.44 -2.71
CA THR A 227 -4.42 -0.07 -2.20
C THR A 227 -4.98 0.86 -3.27
N TRP A 228 -5.71 1.89 -2.83
CA TRP A 228 -6.21 2.92 -3.69
C TRP A 228 -6.11 4.27 -3.02
N ASP A 229 -5.94 5.29 -3.84
CA ASP A 229 -5.86 6.68 -3.43
C ASP A 229 -6.80 7.46 -4.33
N LEU A 230 -7.81 8.05 -3.72
CA LEU A 230 -8.86 8.79 -4.44
C LEU A 230 -8.55 10.28 -4.57
N ASP A 231 -7.33 10.71 -4.20
CA ASP A 231 -6.93 12.12 -4.16
C ASP A 231 -7.75 12.95 -3.15
N ASP A 232 -7.30 14.18 -2.88
CA ASP A 232 -8.12 15.17 -2.20
C ASP A 232 -9.11 15.79 -3.20
N ALA A 233 -10.34 16.01 -2.74
CA ALA A 233 -11.42 16.68 -3.44
C ALA A 233 -11.06 18.10 -3.94
N ALA A 234 -10.05 18.71 -3.32
CA ALA A 234 -9.63 20.07 -3.61
C ALA A 234 -8.81 20.18 -4.92
N GLY A 235 -9.04 21.26 -5.68
CA GLY A 235 -8.24 21.61 -6.85
C GLY A 235 -8.97 21.43 -8.19
N GLU A 236 -8.40 22.04 -9.23
CA GLU A 236 -8.94 21.97 -10.61
C GLU A 236 -8.68 20.63 -11.28
N PHE A 237 -7.65 19.90 -10.86
CA PHE A 237 -7.29 18.60 -11.41
C PHE A 237 -7.28 17.56 -10.29
N GLY A 238 -7.73 16.35 -10.64
CA GLY A 238 -7.71 15.19 -9.76
C GLY A 238 -6.87 14.06 -10.34
N SER A 239 -6.25 13.26 -9.47
CA SER A 239 -5.49 12.06 -9.82
C SER A 239 -5.83 10.89 -8.90
N ILE A 240 -6.71 10.00 -9.33
CA ILE A 240 -7.02 8.77 -8.59
C ILE A 240 -6.16 7.60 -9.07
N ARG A 241 -5.87 6.65 -8.18
CA ARG A 241 -5.07 5.46 -8.51
C ARG A 241 -5.51 4.26 -7.67
N LYS A 242 -5.38 3.05 -8.22
CA LYS A 242 -5.69 1.79 -7.53
C LYS A 242 -4.78 0.67 -7.99
N VAL A 243 -4.31 -0.16 -7.06
CA VAL A 243 -3.76 -1.48 -7.30
C VAL A 243 -4.65 -2.51 -6.61
N GLY A 244 -4.96 -3.59 -7.31
CA GLY A 244 -5.79 -4.67 -6.79
C GLY A 244 -5.61 -5.95 -7.59
N ILE A 245 -6.19 -7.02 -7.07
CA ILE A 245 -6.08 -8.37 -7.63
C ILE A 245 -7.41 -8.85 -8.18
N ILE A 246 -7.34 -9.41 -9.37
CA ILE A 246 -8.44 -10.07 -10.07
C ILE A 246 -8.25 -11.56 -9.90
N GLU A 247 -9.21 -12.22 -9.26
CA GLU A 247 -9.17 -13.66 -8.92
C GLU A 247 -10.58 -14.21 -8.64
N ALA A 248 -10.70 -15.51 -8.36
CA ALA A 248 -12.00 -16.18 -8.21
C ALA A 248 -12.97 -15.49 -7.22
N GLY A 249 -12.47 -14.97 -6.09
CA GLY A 249 -13.29 -14.23 -5.11
C GLY A 249 -13.55 -12.77 -5.46
N ASN A 250 -12.80 -12.22 -6.42
CA ASN A 250 -12.92 -10.84 -6.87
C ASN A 250 -12.59 -10.76 -8.39
N PRO A 251 -13.54 -11.09 -9.28
CA PRO A 251 -13.27 -11.22 -10.71
C PRO A 251 -13.19 -9.87 -11.45
N THR A 252 -13.32 -8.75 -10.72
CA THR A 252 -13.36 -7.41 -11.29
C THR A 252 -12.39 -6.48 -10.57
N PHE A 253 -11.67 -5.69 -11.36
CA PHE A 253 -10.98 -4.49 -10.93
C PHE A 253 -11.69 -3.29 -11.55
N GLU A 254 -11.89 -2.24 -10.76
CA GLU A 254 -12.48 -0.99 -11.23
C GLU A 254 -11.88 0.20 -10.48
N LEU A 255 -11.56 1.24 -11.24
CA LEU A 255 -11.17 2.57 -10.77
C LEU A 255 -12.05 3.59 -11.49
N ASP A 256 -12.87 4.32 -10.75
CA ASP A 256 -13.81 5.30 -11.30
C ASP A 256 -13.67 6.65 -10.58
N THR A 257 -13.60 7.74 -11.35
CA THR A 257 -13.67 9.13 -10.83
C THR A 257 -14.94 9.41 -10.00
N TYR A 258 -16.03 8.70 -10.25
CA TYR A 258 -17.26 8.81 -9.48
C TYR A 258 -17.05 8.40 -8.00
N ASP A 259 -16.14 7.48 -7.71
CA ASP A 259 -15.90 6.97 -6.35
C ASP A 259 -15.34 8.03 -5.39
N LEU A 260 -14.78 9.13 -5.91
CA LEU A 260 -14.26 10.22 -5.09
C LEU A 260 -15.39 10.99 -4.38
N HIS A 261 -16.46 11.35 -5.09
CA HIS A 261 -17.52 12.22 -4.56
C HIS A 261 -18.94 11.67 -4.68
N GLY A 262 -19.14 10.53 -5.35
CA GLY A 262 -20.47 10.10 -5.79
C GLY A 262 -21.12 11.10 -6.74
N ALA A 263 -20.32 11.82 -7.53
CA ALA A 263 -20.77 12.87 -8.44
C ALA A 263 -20.07 12.77 -9.80
N PHE A 264 -20.76 13.19 -10.86
CA PHE A 264 -20.19 13.34 -12.19
C PHE A 264 -19.52 14.70 -12.30
N ASP A 265 -18.34 14.85 -11.69
CA ASP A 265 -17.62 16.12 -11.59
C ASP A 265 -16.38 16.19 -12.50
N ALA A 266 -16.07 15.15 -13.26
CA ALA A 266 -15.06 15.22 -14.30
C ALA A 266 -15.56 16.06 -15.48
N ASP A 267 -14.72 16.92 -16.03
CA ASP A 267 -15.04 17.76 -17.19
C ASP A 267 -14.93 16.94 -18.48
N LYS A 268 -16.06 16.57 -19.07
CA LYS A 268 -16.10 15.81 -20.33
C LYS A 268 -15.48 16.53 -21.52
N ASN A 269 -15.29 17.84 -21.43
CA ASN A 269 -14.71 18.66 -22.50
C ASN A 269 -13.18 18.74 -22.43
N THR A 270 -12.58 18.20 -21.37
CA THR A 270 -11.14 18.10 -21.19
C THR A 270 -10.73 16.63 -21.27
N HIS A 271 -9.54 16.39 -21.80
CA HIS A 271 -9.03 15.02 -21.90
C HIS A 271 -8.73 14.46 -20.50
N ALA A 272 -9.22 13.26 -20.23
CA ALA A 272 -8.75 12.45 -19.12
C ALA A 272 -7.62 11.54 -19.61
N LYS A 273 -6.56 11.44 -18.81
CA LYS A 273 -5.41 10.58 -19.06
C LYS A 273 -5.55 9.36 -18.17
N MET A 274 -5.80 8.20 -18.78
CA MET A 274 -6.05 6.94 -18.10
C MET A 274 -4.94 5.95 -18.44
N LEU A 275 -4.34 5.36 -17.42
CA LEU A 275 -3.25 4.38 -17.54
C LEU A 275 -3.64 3.11 -16.80
N LEU A 276 -3.47 1.96 -17.44
CA LEU A 276 -3.60 0.63 -16.85
C LEU A 276 -2.31 -0.15 -17.07
N GLU A 277 -1.84 -0.82 -16.03
CA GLU A 277 -0.78 -1.80 -16.07
C GLU A 277 -1.29 -3.13 -15.51
N LEU A 278 -1.13 -4.21 -16.28
CA LEU A 278 -1.42 -5.58 -15.87
C LEU A 278 -0.15 -6.39 -15.73
N ARG A 279 -0.10 -7.23 -14.70
CA ARG A 279 0.95 -8.23 -14.49
C ARG A 279 0.31 -9.50 -13.92
N TRP A 280 0.76 -10.67 -14.33
CA TRP A 280 0.41 -11.92 -13.64
C TRP A 280 0.95 -11.90 -12.21
N VAL A 281 0.15 -12.38 -11.26
CA VAL A 281 0.55 -12.48 -9.83
C VAL A 281 1.66 -13.52 -9.67
N ASP A 282 1.47 -14.69 -10.27
CA ASP A 282 2.47 -15.77 -10.34
C ASP A 282 3.74 -15.29 -11.08
N GLU A 283 4.90 -15.47 -10.46
CA GLU A 283 6.16 -14.92 -10.99
C GLU A 283 6.64 -15.59 -12.29
N ASP A 284 6.48 -16.91 -12.40
CA ASP A 284 6.90 -17.64 -13.60
C ASP A 284 6.04 -17.23 -14.81
N ARG A 285 4.74 -17.08 -14.59
CA ARG A 285 3.83 -16.54 -15.60
C ARG A 285 4.05 -15.05 -15.82
N ALA A 286 4.44 -14.27 -14.83
CA ALA A 286 4.79 -12.86 -15.03
C ALA A 286 6.01 -12.71 -15.97
N ARG A 287 6.91 -13.70 -16.03
CA ARG A 287 8.10 -13.67 -16.90
C ARG A 287 7.83 -14.19 -18.31
N THR A 288 7.00 -15.23 -18.42
CA THR A 288 6.85 -16.00 -19.67
C THR A 288 5.44 -16.05 -20.23
N GLY A 289 4.45 -15.62 -19.44
CA GLY A 289 3.04 -15.70 -19.77
C GLY A 289 2.64 -14.82 -20.95
N PRO A 290 1.55 -15.17 -21.64
CA PRO A 290 1.00 -14.34 -22.71
C PRO A 290 0.31 -13.10 -22.14
N GLU A 291 -0.11 -12.21 -23.04
CA GLU A 291 -1.03 -11.12 -22.74
C GLU A 291 -2.32 -11.66 -22.09
N PRO A 292 -2.76 -11.10 -20.95
CA PRO A 292 -4.12 -11.29 -20.48
C PRO A 292 -5.07 -10.53 -21.41
N GLY A 293 -5.94 -11.24 -22.12
CA GLY A 293 -6.82 -10.61 -23.10
C GLY A 293 -8.04 -11.46 -23.48
N TYR A 294 -8.80 -10.91 -24.41
CA TYR A 294 -10.08 -11.47 -24.86
C TYR A 294 -9.93 -12.91 -25.40
N PRO A 295 -10.87 -13.83 -25.11
CA PRO A 295 -12.14 -13.61 -24.41
C PRO A 295 -12.07 -13.74 -22.88
N ALA A 296 -10.92 -14.10 -22.32
CA ALA A 296 -10.81 -14.45 -20.90
C ALA A 296 -10.66 -13.22 -20.00
N VAL A 297 -10.14 -12.12 -20.54
CA VAL A 297 -10.01 -10.82 -19.86
C VAL A 297 -10.58 -9.74 -20.76
N ASP A 298 -11.51 -8.96 -20.23
CA ASP A 298 -12.09 -7.77 -20.83
C ASP A 298 -11.52 -6.54 -20.15
N ILE A 299 -11.09 -5.55 -20.95
CA ILE A 299 -10.43 -4.34 -20.47
C ILE A 299 -11.19 -3.17 -21.05
N GLU A 300 -11.65 -2.28 -20.18
CA GLU A 300 -12.40 -1.10 -20.57
C GLU A 300 -11.72 0.17 -20.05
N PHE A 301 -11.53 1.11 -20.97
CA PHE A 301 -11.31 2.52 -20.66
C PHE A 301 -12.56 3.24 -21.13
N GLY A 302 -13.24 3.98 -20.27
CA GLY A 302 -14.55 4.47 -20.64
C GLY A 302 -15.06 5.62 -19.81
N THR A 303 -16.33 5.90 -20.05
CA THR A 303 -17.18 6.79 -19.28
C THR A 303 -18.54 6.13 -19.06
N VAL A 304 -19.49 6.86 -18.50
CA VAL A 304 -20.86 6.38 -18.21
C VAL A 304 -21.53 5.64 -19.38
N MET A 305 -21.29 6.05 -20.64
CA MET A 305 -21.93 5.41 -21.82
C MET A 305 -20.96 5.05 -22.94
N GLY A 306 -19.70 5.47 -22.84
CA GLY A 306 -18.72 5.43 -23.92
C GLY A 306 -17.53 4.54 -23.57
N ILE A 307 -16.98 3.90 -24.59
CA ILE A 307 -15.75 3.12 -24.49
C ILE A 307 -14.72 3.76 -25.40
N PHE A 308 -13.53 4.00 -24.85
CA PHE A 308 -12.36 4.42 -25.60
C PHE A 308 -11.56 3.20 -26.05
N PRO A 309 -11.26 3.07 -27.35
CA PRO A 309 -10.45 1.96 -27.83
C PRO A 309 -9.03 2.08 -27.27
N ALA A 310 -8.56 1.02 -26.62
CA ALA A 310 -7.19 0.90 -26.13
C ALA A 310 -6.52 -0.36 -26.70
N THR A 311 -5.20 -0.36 -26.74
CA THR A 311 -4.41 -1.55 -27.05
C THR A 311 -3.37 -1.71 -25.96
N MET A 312 -3.26 -2.92 -25.42
CA MET A 312 -2.23 -3.24 -24.44
C MET A 312 -0.90 -3.48 -25.17
N VAL A 313 0.19 -2.95 -24.61
CA VAL A 313 1.53 -3.12 -25.16
C VAL A 313 2.40 -3.82 -24.12
N GLU A 314 3.10 -4.88 -24.54
CA GLU A 314 4.10 -5.54 -23.69
C GLU A 314 5.21 -4.54 -23.34
N SER A 315 5.53 -4.44 -22.06
CA SER A 315 6.61 -3.63 -21.52
C SER A 315 7.50 -4.47 -20.61
N PRO A 316 8.84 -4.37 -20.71
CA PRO A 316 9.76 -5.00 -19.77
C PRO A 316 9.95 -4.17 -18.49
N VAL A 317 9.29 -3.02 -18.39
CA VAL A 317 9.35 -2.11 -17.24
C VAL A 317 7.95 -1.77 -16.76
N SER A 318 7.78 -1.78 -15.44
CA SER A 318 6.63 -1.21 -14.77
C SER A 318 6.78 0.31 -14.69
N ILE A 319 5.67 1.01 -14.93
CA ILE A 319 5.55 2.44 -14.66
C ILE A 319 5.28 2.64 -13.16
N PHE A 320 4.35 1.86 -12.59
CA PHE A 320 3.88 2.07 -11.22
C PHE A 320 4.83 1.53 -10.15
N HIS A 321 5.51 0.41 -10.44
CA HIS A 321 6.30 -0.38 -9.49
C HIS A 321 7.76 -0.46 -9.97
N PRO A 322 8.49 0.67 -10.03
CA PRO A 322 9.84 0.71 -10.56
C PRO A 322 10.85 -0.20 -9.84
N GLU A 323 10.59 -0.55 -8.58
CA GLU A 323 11.33 -1.52 -7.79
C GLU A 323 11.34 -2.94 -8.41
N GLU A 324 10.37 -3.24 -9.27
CA GLU A 324 10.32 -4.51 -9.99
C GLU A 324 11.12 -4.49 -11.32
N ASN A 325 11.61 -3.32 -11.73
CA ASN A 325 12.34 -3.19 -12.99
C ASN A 325 13.68 -3.92 -12.92
N GLY A 326 13.97 -4.70 -13.96
CA GLY A 326 15.14 -5.58 -13.99
C GLY A 326 14.91 -6.95 -13.36
N GLN A 327 13.75 -7.18 -12.74
CA GLN A 327 13.38 -8.52 -12.29
C GLN A 327 13.02 -9.44 -13.45
N GLY A 328 12.84 -8.96 -14.68
CA GLY A 328 12.54 -9.78 -15.86
C GLY A 328 11.07 -10.16 -16.03
N TYR A 329 10.18 -9.46 -15.34
CA TYR A 329 8.73 -9.55 -15.55
C TYR A 329 8.31 -8.85 -16.86
N LYS A 330 7.12 -9.23 -17.33
CA LYS A 330 6.38 -8.59 -18.41
C LYS A 330 5.18 -7.87 -17.83
N TYR A 331 4.99 -6.66 -18.30
CA TYR A 331 3.83 -5.82 -18.00
C TYR A 331 3.05 -5.58 -19.28
N TRP A 332 1.74 -5.46 -19.16
CA TRP A 332 0.87 -5.08 -20.28
C TRP A 332 0.29 -3.72 -19.96
N ILE A 333 0.62 -2.72 -20.77
CA ILE A 333 0.29 -1.33 -20.49
C ILE A 333 -0.70 -0.81 -21.53
N GLY A 334 -1.84 -0.29 -21.06
CA GLY A 334 -2.82 0.43 -21.87
C GLY A 334 -2.86 1.90 -21.44
N PHE A 335 -2.95 2.80 -22.41
CA PHE A 335 -3.04 4.24 -22.14
C PHE A 335 -4.06 4.89 -23.07
N VAL A 336 -4.90 5.75 -22.51
CA VAL A 336 -5.91 6.55 -23.21
C VAL A 336 -5.77 8.02 -22.79
N ASP A 337 -5.90 8.91 -23.78
CA ASP A 337 -5.89 10.37 -23.60
C ASP A 337 -7.06 10.93 -24.42
N GLU A 338 -8.26 10.89 -23.84
CA GLU A 338 -9.52 11.14 -24.54
C GLU A 338 -10.49 11.98 -23.72
N ALA A 339 -11.40 12.66 -24.42
CA ALA A 339 -12.48 13.44 -23.83
C ALA A 339 -13.85 12.90 -24.29
N ALA A 340 -14.84 12.92 -23.41
CA ALA A 340 -16.20 12.47 -23.70
C ALA A 340 -17.10 13.59 -24.26
N ARG A 341 -16.54 14.55 -25.01
CA ARG A 341 -17.27 15.72 -25.54
C ARG A 341 -18.53 15.37 -26.32
N ASN A 342 -18.52 14.23 -27.01
CA ASN A 342 -19.65 13.80 -27.86
C ASN A 342 -20.76 13.08 -27.08
N GLU A 343 -20.56 12.79 -25.79
CA GLU A 343 -21.61 12.19 -24.97
C GLU A 343 -22.71 13.22 -24.64
N PRO A 344 -23.99 12.84 -24.85
CA PRO A 344 -25.11 13.72 -24.57
C PRO A 344 -25.24 13.99 -23.06
N GLY A 345 -25.77 15.15 -22.69
CA GLY A 345 -26.03 15.51 -21.29
C GLY A 345 -25.18 16.68 -20.78
N SER A 346 -25.08 16.81 -19.46
CA SER A 346 -24.27 17.84 -18.77
C SER A 346 -22.78 17.72 -19.09
N ASP A 347 -22.01 18.76 -18.78
CA ASP A 347 -20.54 18.74 -18.93
C ASP A 347 -19.85 17.81 -17.92
N GLY A 348 -20.53 17.50 -16.80
CA GLY A 348 -20.04 16.56 -15.80
C GLY A 348 -20.18 15.12 -16.27
N ILE A 349 -19.10 14.35 -16.12
CA ILE A 349 -19.00 12.93 -16.47
C ILE A 349 -18.25 12.15 -15.38
N ALA A 350 -18.18 10.84 -15.53
CA ALA A 350 -17.24 9.97 -14.85
C ALA A 350 -16.40 9.24 -15.89
N TYR A 351 -15.11 9.10 -15.60
CA TYR A 351 -14.16 8.27 -16.34
C TYR A 351 -13.79 7.06 -15.50
N HIS A 352 -13.67 5.90 -16.14
CA HIS A 352 -13.29 4.67 -15.47
C HIS A 352 -12.29 3.83 -16.25
N VAL A 353 -11.55 3.02 -15.48
CA VAL A 353 -10.74 1.92 -15.98
C VAL A 353 -11.22 0.67 -15.27
N SER A 354 -11.68 -0.34 -16.03
CA SER A 354 -12.12 -1.61 -15.48
C SER A 354 -11.47 -2.79 -16.19
N VAL A 355 -11.32 -3.87 -15.45
CA VAL A 355 -10.80 -5.15 -15.94
C VAL A 355 -11.66 -6.24 -15.34
N GLN A 356 -12.28 -7.03 -16.21
CA GLN A 356 -13.09 -8.18 -15.81
C GLN A 356 -12.44 -9.45 -16.35
N ALA A 357 -12.35 -10.50 -15.54
CA ALA A 357 -11.79 -11.77 -15.97
C ALA A 357 -12.75 -12.95 -15.73
N ASP A 358 -12.75 -13.91 -16.65
CA ASP A 358 -13.22 -15.27 -16.39
C ASP A 358 -12.16 -16.02 -15.57
N THR A 359 -12.35 -16.01 -14.25
CA THR A 359 -11.37 -16.51 -13.28
C THR A 359 -11.36 -18.03 -13.16
N ASP A 360 -12.27 -18.75 -13.83
CA ASP A 360 -12.20 -20.22 -13.95
C ASP A 360 -11.06 -20.66 -14.88
N ILE A 361 -10.66 -19.79 -15.81
CA ILE A 361 -9.62 -20.05 -16.82
C ILE A 361 -8.47 -19.03 -16.80
N THR A 362 -8.65 -17.91 -16.09
CA THR A 362 -7.66 -16.85 -15.95
C THR A 362 -7.03 -16.90 -14.57
N PRO A 363 -5.72 -17.19 -14.45
CA PRO A 363 -5.03 -17.10 -13.17
C PRO A 363 -5.00 -15.69 -12.61
N PRO A 364 -4.68 -15.52 -11.31
CA PRO A 364 -4.72 -14.21 -10.68
C PRO A 364 -3.87 -13.14 -11.40
N LEU A 365 -4.45 -11.96 -11.56
CA LEU A 365 -3.89 -10.81 -12.24
C LEU A 365 -3.81 -9.63 -11.28
N ARG A 366 -2.66 -8.95 -11.25
CA ARG A 366 -2.51 -7.66 -10.60
C ARG A 366 -2.78 -6.57 -11.62
N ALA A 367 -3.77 -5.74 -11.31
CA ALA A 367 -4.10 -4.54 -12.08
C ALA A 367 -3.69 -3.30 -11.27
N THR A 368 -2.97 -2.38 -11.92
CA THR A 368 -2.65 -1.06 -11.37
C THR A 368 -3.12 -0.01 -12.35
N ALA A 369 -3.94 0.94 -11.91
CA ALA A 369 -4.45 2.00 -12.77
C ALA A 369 -4.31 3.38 -12.14
N ARG A 370 -4.30 4.40 -13.00
CA ARG A 370 -4.38 5.82 -12.64
C ARG A 370 -5.27 6.56 -13.63
N ILE A 371 -6.10 7.46 -13.12
CA ILE A 371 -6.89 8.40 -13.92
C ILE A 371 -6.53 9.82 -13.48
N TYR A 372 -6.05 10.62 -14.41
CA TYR A 372 -5.88 12.06 -14.24
C TYR A 372 -6.91 12.81 -15.07
N TYR A 373 -7.61 13.74 -14.46
CA TYR A 373 -8.73 14.42 -15.08
C TYR A 373 -8.88 15.84 -14.53
N ARG A 374 -9.55 16.68 -15.31
CA ARG A 374 -9.96 18.01 -14.86
C ARG A 374 -11.32 17.91 -14.19
N ARG A 375 -11.49 18.60 -13.06
CA ARG A 375 -12.75 18.72 -12.35
C ARG A 375 -13.51 19.96 -12.81
N LEU A 376 -14.83 19.85 -12.81
CA LEU A 376 -15.71 21.02 -12.94
C LEU A 376 -15.69 21.84 -11.64
N PRO A 377 -15.80 23.18 -11.75
CA PRO A 377 -15.79 24.09 -10.60
C PRO A 377 -17.08 24.06 -9.76
#